data_AF-A0A6N7LG46-F1
#
_entry.id   AF-A0A6N7LG46-F1
#
_cell.length_a   1.000
_cell.length_b   1.000
_cell.length_c   1.000
_cell.angle_alpha   90.00
_cell.angle_beta   90.00
_cell.angle_gamma   90.00
#
_symmetry.space_group_name_H-M   'P 1'
#
loop_
_entity.id
_entity.type
_entity.pdbx_description
1 polymer ?
#
loop_
_entity_poly.entity_id
_entity_poly.type
_entity_poly.pdbx_seq_one_letter_code
_entity_poly.pdbx_strand_id
1 'polypeptide(L)' 'MGLPWAAQTVPVETPNLDRLIENGVSFDRAHCTSPLCTPSRASMLTGDYAFPHGMSTAPIAICIMRSPVNWRGWSG' A
#
# COMPACT_ATOMS: atom_id res chain seq x y z
N MET A 1 -6.31 -30.84 13.69
CA MET A 1 -7.01 -29.64 14.17
C MET A 1 -6.61 -28.50 13.24
N GLY A 2 -7.47 -28.14 12.28
CA GLY A 2 -7.20 -27.09 11.28
C GLY A 2 -7.23 -25.72 11.93
N LEU A 3 -6.31 -24.84 11.55
CA LEU A 3 -6.15 -23.53 12.17
C LEU A 3 -7.32 -22.61 11.77
N PRO A 4 -8.02 -21.97 12.73
CA PRO A 4 -9.22 -21.16 12.47
C PRO A 4 -8.97 -19.86 11.70
N TRP A 5 -7.72 -19.43 11.53
CA TRP A 5 -7.38 -18.24 10.74
C TRP A 5 -7.27 -18.53 9.23
N ALA A 6 -7.20 -19.80 8.82
CA ALA A 6 -7.13 -20.21 7.41
C ALA A 6 -8.51 -20.25 6.73
N ALA A 7 -9.58 -19.91 7.46
CA ALA A 7 -10.96 -19.98 7.00
C ALA A 7 -11.50 -18.60 6.63
N GLN A 8 -11.03 -18.02 5.52
CA GLN A 8 -11.85 -17.05 4.78
C GLN A 8 -11.47 -16.98 3.30
N THR A 9 -11.87 -17.99 2.52
CA THR A 9 -11.94 -17.86 1.04
C THR A 9 -13.29 -17.32 0.60
N VAL A 10 -13.99 -16.60 1.49
CA VAL A 10 -15.17 -15.84 1.09
C VAL A 10 -14.65 -14.65 0.32
N PRO A 11 -14.98 -14.49 -0.98
CA PRO A 11 -14.60 -13.27 -1.69
C PRO A 11 -15.17 -12.08 -0.92
N VAL A 12 -14.32 -11.11 -0.63
CA VAL A 12 -14.76 -9.86 0.00
C VAL A 12 -15.70 -9.18 -0.99
N GLU A 13 -16.96 -8.98 -0.59
CA GLU A 13 -17.93 -8.31 -1.46
C GLU A 13 -17.55 -6.83 -1.61
N THR A 14 -17.25 -6.41 -2.85
CA THR A 14 -16.85 -5.04 -3.17
C THR A 14 -17.71 -4.42 -4.28
N PRO A 15 -19.03 -4.29 -4.08
CA PRO A 15 -19.98 -3.95 -5.15
C PRO A 15 -19.71 -2.61 -5.84
N ASN A 16 -19.06 -1.65 -5.16
CA ASN A 16 -18.68 -0.37 -5.76
C ASN A 16 -17.41 -0.46 -6.61
N LEU A 17 -16.47 -1.36 -6.26
CA LEU A 17 -15.29 -1.62 -7.09
C LEU A 17 -15.67 -2.48 -8.30
N ASP A 18 -16.58 -3.43 -8.14
CA ASP A 18 -17.07 -4.28 -9.23
C ASP A 18 -17.74 -3.41 -10.31
N ARG A 19 -18.59 -2.45 -9.91
CA ARG A 19 -19.16 -1.45 -10.83
C ARG A 19 -18.11 -0.58 -11.52
N LEU A 20 -17.01 -0.23 -10.84
CA LEU A 20 -15.92 0.54 -11.47
C LEU A 20 -15.20 -0.29 -12.53
N ILE A 21 -15.03 -1.58 -12.29
CA ILE A 21 -14.44 -2.53 -13.24
C ILE A 21 -15.34 -2.71 -14.46
N GLU A 22 -16.66 -2.86 -14.27
CA GLU A 22 -17.64 -2.98 -15.37
C GLU A 22 -17.66 -1.76 -16.30
N ASN A 23 -17.40 -0.56 -15.76
CA ASN A 23 -17.37 0.68 -16.53
C ASN A 23 -15.95 1.09 -16.98
N GLY A 24 -14.94 0.25 -16.72
CA GLY A 24 -13.53 0.61 -16.90
C GLY A 24 -12.68 -0.52 -17.49
N VAL A 25 -11.37 -0.43 -17.25
CA VAL A 25 -10.40 -1.46 -17.64
C VAL A 25 -9.65 -1.89 -16.37
N SER A 26 -9.62 -3.21 -16.13
CA SER A 26 -8.88 -3.80 -15.02
C SER A 26 -7.58 -4.44 -15.52
N PHE A 27 -6.50 -4.28 -14.75
CA PHE A 27 -5.21 -4.91 -15.02
C PHE A 27 -5.00 -6.07 -14.06
N ASP A 28 -4.84 -7.29 -14.59
CA ASP A 28 -4.53 -8.49 -13.80
C ASP A 28 -3.16 -8.38 -13.10
N ARG A 29 -2.24 -7.58 -13.67
CA ARG A 29 -0.86 -7.44 -13.19
C ARG A 29 -0.46 -5.98 -13.01
N ALA A 30 -0.87 -5.40 -11.89
CA ALA A 30 -0.43 -4.07 -11.45
C ALA A 30 0.65 -4.19 -10.37
N HIS A 31 1.88 -3.72 -10.65
CA HIS A 31 3.02 -3.80 -9.74
C HIS A 31 3.47 -2.42 -9.27
N CYS A 32 3.76 -2.29 -7.97
CA CYS A 32 4.40 -1.09 -7.42
C CYS A 32 5.92 -1.13 -7.67
N THR A 33 6.52 0.02 -7.99
CA THR A 33 7.97 0.18 -8.13
C THR A 33 8.74 -0.01 -6.82
N SER A 34 8.06 0.19 -5.68
CA SER A 34 8.60 0.02 -4.33
C SER A 34 7.49 -0.42 -3.37
N PRO A 35 7.77 -1.26 -2.36
CA PRO A 35 6.79 -1.71 -1.38
C PRO A 35 6.45 -0.65 -0.31
N LEU A 36 6.98 0.58 -0.42
CA LEU A 36 6.77 1.65 0.56
C LEU A 36 5.89 2.76 -0.01
N CYS A 37 5.10 3.38 0.87
CA CYS A 37 4.11 4.39 0.49
C CYS A 37 4.72 5.61 -0.22
N THR A 38 5.76 6.22 0.34
CA THR A 38 6.40 7.42 -0.20
C THR A 38 7.06 7.18 -1.56
N PRO A 39 7.96 6.18 -1.73
CA PRO A 39 8.56 5.94 -3.04
C PRO A 39 7.56 5.41 -4.06
N SER A 40 6.57 4.59 -3.67
CA SER A 40 5.52 4.15 -4.59
C SER A 40 4.72 5.33 -5.14
N ARG A 41 4.27 6.24 -4.26
CA ARG A 41 3.56 7.46 -4.67
C ARG A 41 4.43 8.38 -5.52
N ALA A 42 5.70 8.54 -5.16
CA ALA A 42 6.63 9.35 -5.93
C ALA A 42 6.85 8.80 -7.33
N SER A 43 7.05 7.49 -7.48
CA SER A 43 7.16 6.86 -8.79
C SER A 43 5.88 6.99 -9.60
N MET A 44 4.71 6.83 -8.98
CA MET A 44 3.42 7.02 -9.67
C MET A 44 3.20 8.45 -10.17
N LEU A 45 3.63 9.46 -9.40
CA LEU A 45 3.47 10.87 -9.76
C LEU A 45 4.51 11.37 -10.77
N THR A 46 5.74 10.85 -10.69
CA THR A 46 6.86 11.30 -11.55
C THR A 46 7.01 10.46 -12.82
N GLY A 47 6.46 9.24 -12.83
CA GLY A 47 6.65 8.29 -13.93
C GLY A 47 8.04 7.64 -13.96
N ASP A 48 8.90 7.95 -12.99
CA ASP A 48 10.25 7.43 -12.89
C ASP A 48 10.34 6.33 -11.82
N TYR A 49 11.37 5.49 -11.87
CA TYR A 49 11.59 4.45 -10.89
C TYR A 49 12.03 5.01 -9.53
N ALA A 50 11.82 4.22 -8.48
CA ALA A 50 12.21 4.55 -7.10
C ALA A 50 13.65 5.05 -6.93
N PHE A 51 14.55 4.54 -7.79
CA PHE A 51 15.98 4.75 -7.71
C PHE A 51 16.43 6.07 -8.38
N PRO A 52 16.07 6.39 -9.64
CA PRO A 52 16.52 7.63 -10.27
C PRO A 52 15.87 8.89 -9.68
N HIS A 53 14.63 8.83 -9.19
CA HIS A 53 13.97 9.99 -8.56
C HIS A 53 14.45 10.27 -7.11
N GLY A 54 15.52 9.62 -6.65
CA GLY A 54 16.19 9.92 -5.39
C GLY A 54 15.39 9.58 -4.12
N MET A 55 14.22 8.93 -4.24
CA MET A 55 13.48 8.42 -3.07
C MET A 55 13.74 6.92 -2.86
N SER A 56 15.00 6.52 -2.98
CA SER A 56 15.46 5.19 -2.64
C SER A 56 15.56 5.07 -1.12
N THR A 57 14.49 4.60 -0.48
CA THR A 57 14.53 3.83 0.77
C THR A 57 15.37 4.39 1.93
N ALA A 58 15.49 5.71 2.09
CA ALA A 58 16.13 6.31 3.26
C ALA A 58 15.35 7.52 3.79
N PRO A 59 14.84 7.49 5.02
CA PRO A 59 14.16 6.38 5.67
C PRO A 59 12.71 6.81 6.01
N ILE A 60 11.78 5.86 6.01
CA ILE A 60 10.47 6.00 6.68
C ILE A 60 10.65 6.44 8.15
N ALA A 61 11.83 6.15 8.72
CA ALA A 61 12.25 6.65 10.00
C ALA A 61 12.26 8.20 10.09
N ILE A 62 12.53 8.99 9.04
CA ILE A 62 12.51 10.47 9.18
C ILE A 62 11.09 11.01 9.29
N CYS A 63 10.12 10.45 8.54
CA CYS A 63 8.72 10.85 8.64
C CYS A 63 8.06 10.33 9.93
N ILE A 64 8.40 9.12 10.39
CA ILE A 64 7.93 8.61 11.69
C ILE A 64 8.59 9.40 12.85
N MET A 65 9.89 9.70 12.77
CA MET A 65 10.61 10.40 13.85
C MET A 65 10.33 11.91 13.90
N ARG A 66 9.91 12.55 12.79
CA ARG A 66 9.54 13.98 12.78
C ARG A 66 8.06 14.25 13.00
N SER A 67 7.21 13.23 13.11
CA SER A 67 5.86 13.40 13.64
C SER A 67 5.91 13.33 15.16
N PRO A 68 5.71 14.44 15.90
CA PRO A 68 5.59 14.42 17.36
C PRO A 68 4.26 13.79 17.84
N VAL A 69 3.53 13.09 16.97
CA VAL A 69 2.29 12.40 17.33
C VAL A 69 2.65 11.16 18.15
N ASN A 70 2.47 11.35 19.45
CA ASN A 70 2.63 10.46 20.57
C ASN A 70 2.07 9.03 20.33
N TRP A 71 2.95 8.07 20.02
CA TRP A 71 2.62 6.64 19.95
C TRP A 71 2.56 5.94 21.33
N ARG A 72 2.62 6.67 22.46
CA ARG A 72 2.49 6.09 23.83
C ARG A 72 1.03 5.82 24.25
N GLY A 73 0.19 5.32 23.35
CA GLY A 73 -1.24 5.09 23.62
C GLY A 73 -1.81 3.75 23.15
N TRP A 74 -1.00 2.89 22.53
CA TRP A 74 -1.46 1.63 21.92
C TRP A 74 -0.84 0.38 22.59
N SER A 75 -0.67 0.42 23.90
CA SER A 75 -0.25 -0.73 24.72
C SER A 75 -1.06 -0.85 26.01
N GLY A 76 -2.38 -0.63 25.91
CA GLY A 76 -3.36 -0.89 26.97
C GLY A 76 -4.56 -1.60 26.37
#